data_AF-A0A1F2XPJ4-F1
#
_entry.id   AF-A0A1F2XPJ4-F1
#
_cell.length_a   1.000
_cell.length_b   1.000
_cell.length_c   1.000
_cell.angle_alpha   90.00
_cell.angle_beta   90.00
_cell.angle_gamma   90.00
#
_symmetry.space_group_name_H-M   'P 1'
#
loop_
_entity.id
_entity.type
_entity.pdbx_description
1 polymer ?
#
loop_
_entity_poly.entity_id
_entity_poly.type
_entity_poly.pdbx_seq_one_letter_code
_entity_poly.pdbx_strand_id
1 'polypeptide(L)'
;MAEVGAVAYKRARDLPKLIALWPHELDDMSPEGRRHMLAKLRSALRAERRRALSGHWSYDLNRHLGLLSAYKGELAGLNRLEAQPNCTRRGSDFDCG
;
A
#
# COMPACT_ATOMS: atom_id res chain seq x y z
N MET A 1 5.62 8.11 21.23
CA MET A 1 6.47 7.19 20.43
C MET A 1 6.55 7.77 19.03
N ALA A 2 7.75 8.10 18.57
CA ALA A 2 7.97 8.91 17.37
C ALA A 2 7.51 8.19 16.09
N GLU A 3 6.59 8.83 15.36
CA GLU A 3 6.25 8.50 13.98
C GLU A 3 7.48 8.79 13.13
N VAL A 4 8.35 7.80 12.96
CA VAL A 4 9.55 7.91 12.14
C VAL A 4 9.11 8.18 10.70
N GLY A 5 9.18 9.45 10.29
CA GLY A 5 9.19 9.89 8.90
C GLY A 5 8.12 9.23 8.03
N ALA A 6 6.85 9.32 8.42
CA ALA A 6 5.75 9.06 7.50
C ALA A 6 5.73 10.19 6.45
N VAL A 7 6.72 10.21 5.55
CA VAL A 7 6.56 10.86 4.24
C VAL A 7 5.28 10.25 3.70
N ALA A 8 4.22 11.05 3.65
CA ALA A 8 2.90 10.61 3.22
C ALA A 8 3.10 9.85 1.91
N TYR A 9 2.95 8.53 1.99
CA TYR A 9 3.20 7.64 0.88
C TYR A 9 2.29 8.06 -0.28
N LYS A 10 2.90 8.49 -1.40
CA LYS A 10 2.16 8.96 -2.57
C LYS A 10 2.22 7.90 -3.63
N ARG A 11 1.10 7.18 -3.78
CA ARG A 11 0.92 6.09 -4.76
C ARG A 11 1.41 6.46 -6.17
N ALA A 12 1.03 7.65 -6.64
CA ALA A 12 1.41 8.12 -7.97
C ALA A 12 2.91 8.40 -8.15
N ARG A 13 3.67 8.64 -7.07
CA ARG A 13 5.08 9.04 -7.13
C ARG A 13 6.03 7.88 -6.80
N ASP A 14 5.66 7.08 -5.81
CA ASP A 14 6.57 6.13 -5.18
C ASP A 14 6.46 4.72 -5.80
N LEU A 15 5.28 4.28 -6.27
CA LEU A 15 5.15 2.94 -6.90
C LEU A 15 5.79 2.85 -8.28
N PRO A 16 5.65 3.82 -9.21
CA PRO A 16 6.19 3.67 -10.56
C PRO A 16 7.70 3.46 -10.59
N LYS A 17 8.42 3.97 -9.57
CA LYS A 17 9.86 3.80 -9.40
C LYS A 17 10.25 2.41 -8.90
N LEU A 18 9.34 1.74 -8.20
CA LEU A 18 9.59 0.47 -7.52
C LEU A 18 9.05 -0.72 -8.32
N ILE A 19 7.91 -0.56 -9.00
CA ILE A 19 7.22 -1.59 -9.75
C ILE A 19 6.69 -0.99 -11.05
N ALA A 20 6.86 -1.70 -12.17
CA ALA A 20 6.19 -1.37 -13.41
C ALA A 20 4.69 -1.57 -13.23
N LEU A 21 3.95 -0.47 -13.11
CA LEU A 21 2.50 -0.43 -13.03
C LEU A 21 1.95 0.33 -14.21
N TRP A 22 0.77 -0.08 -14.66
CA TRP A 22 0.03 0.68 -15.66
C TRP A 22 -0.69 1.86 -14.99
N PRO A 23 -0.83 3.02 -15.67
CA PRO A 23 -1.54 4.18 -15.12
C PRO A 23 -2.94 3.86 -14.61
N HIS A 24 -3.68 3.02 -15.35
CA HIS A 24 -5.02 2.58 -14.96
C HIS A 24 -5.06 1.81 -13.64
N GLU A 25 -3.99 1.08 -13.30
CA GLU A 25 -3.91 0.37 -12.02
C GLU A 25 -3.70 1.34 -10.86
N LEU A 26 -2.95 2.44 -11.08
CA LEU A 26 -2.73 3.49 -10.08
C LEU A 26 -4.01 4.23 -9.72
N ASP A 27 -4.88 4.43 -10.71
CA ASP A 27 -6.15 5.13 -10.56
C ASP A 27 -7.21 4.28 -9.84
N ASP A 28 -7.06 2.95 -9.83
CA ASP A 28 -7.98 2.05 -9.15
C ASP A 28 -7.78 2.08 -7.62
N MET A 29 -8.57 2.92 -6.97
CA MET A 29 -8.62 3.11 -5.53
C MET A 29 -9.58 2.14 -4.82
N SER A 30 -10.22 1.23 -5.56
CA SER A 30 -11.09 0.18 -5.02
C SER A 30 -10.31 -0.74 -4.06
N PRO A 31 -10.97 -1.33 -3.05
CA PRO A 31 -10.37 -2.38 -2.24
C PRO A 31 -9.79 -3.52 -3.08
N GLU A 32 -10.40 -3.83 -4.23
CA GLU A 32 -9.92 -4.86 -5.17
C GLU A 32 -8.59 -4.45 -5.81
N GLY A 33 -8.52 -3.27 -6.43
CA GLY A 33 -7.30 -2.72 -7.02
C GLY A 33 -6.15 -2.63 -6.02
N ARG A 34 -6.42 -2.27 -4.77
CA ARG A 34 -5.42 -2.26 -3.69
C ARG A 34 -4.93 -3.66 -3.31
N ARG A 35 -5.80 -4.67 -3.25
CA ARG A 35 -5.40 -6.07 -3.02
C ARG A 35 -4.50 -6.57 -4.16
N HIS A 36 -4.82 -6.24 -5.41
CA HIS A 36 -3.97 -6.52 -6.57
C HIS A 36 -2.59 -5.86 -6.45
N MET A 37 -2.54 -4.60 -6.00
CA MET A 37 -1.26 -3.92 -5.75
C MET A 37 -0.44 -4.57 -4.65
N LEU A 38 -1.06 -4.97 -3.54
CA LEU A 38 -0.37 -5.68 -2.47
C LEU A 38 0.22 -7.01 -2.96
N ALA A 39 -0.48 -7.73 -3.84
CA ALA A 39 0.04 -8.95 -4.44
C ALA A 39 1.30 -8.67 -5.30
N LYS A 40 1.28 -7.60 -6.11
CA LYS A 40 2.47 -7.17 -6.89
C LYS A 40 3.64 -6.76 -6.01
N LEU A 41 3.38 -5.98 -4.95
CA LEU A 41 4.38 -5.56 -3.96
C LEU A 41 5.02 -6.77 -3.27
N ARG A 42 4.22 -7.77 -2.87
CA ARG A 42 4.73 -9.03 -2.30
C ARG A 42 5.63 -9.78 -3.28
N SER A 43 5.22 -9.87 -4.55
CA SER A 43 6.02 -10.54 -5.59
C SER A 43 7.35 -9.83 -5.84
N ALA A 44 7.35 -8.49 -5.88
CA ALA A 44 8.57 -7.68 -6.00
C ALA A 44 9.50 -7.88 -4.79
N LEU A 45 8.97 -7.85 -3.56
CA LEU A 45 9.74 -8.12 -2.33
C LEU A 45 10.33 -9.53 -2.32
N ARG A 46 9.59 -10.54 -2.79
CA ARG A 46 10.10 -11.92 -2.92
C ARG A 46 11.21 -12.02 -3.96
N ALA A 47 11.10 -11.31 -5.08
CA ALA A 47 12.16 -11.26 -6.08
C ALA A 47 13.43 -10.60 -5.49
N GLU A 48 13.27 -9.50 -4.76
CA GLU A 48 14.38 -8.79 -4.11
C GLU A 48 15.04 -9.67 -3.03
N ARG A 49 14.25 -10.37 -2.21
CA ARG A 49 14.77 -11.31 -1.21
C ARG A 49 15.51 -12.49 -1.85
N ARG A 50 15.04 -13.01 -2.98
CA ARG A 50 15.76 -14.06 -3.74
C ARG A 50 17.11 -13.57 -4.28
N ARG A 51 17.18 -12.31 -4.73
CA ARG A 51 18.43 -11.68 -5.17
C ARG A 51 19.40 -11.50 -4.00
N ALA A 52 18.90 -11.05 -2.84
CA ALA A 52 19.71 -10.93 -1.62
C ALA A 52 20.31 -12.29 -1.20
N LEU A 53 19.50 -13.35 -1.20
CA LEU A 53 19.93 -14.70 -0.82
C LEU A 53 20.94 -15.31 -1.80
N SER A 54 20.88 -14.94 -3.08
CA SER A 54 21.87 -15.39 -4.09
C SER A 54 23.14 -14.54 -4.10
N GLY A 55 23.27 -13.54 -3.22
CA GLY A 55 24.40 -12.60 -3.22
C GLY A 55 24.48 -11.78 -4.50
N HIS A 56 23.35 -11.63 -5.20
CA HIS A 56 23.32 -11.00 -6.51
C HIS A 56 23.61 -9.51 -6.39
N TRP A 57 24.57 -9.01 -7.17
CA TRP A 57 25.06 -7.62 -7.16
C TRP A 57 23.98 -6.55 -7.35
N SER A 58 22.86 -6.91 -7.98
CA SER A 58 21.70 -6.03 -8.20
C SER A 58 20.78 -5.88 -6.97
N TYR A 59 21.10 -6.49 -5.82
CA TYR A 59 20.35 -6.28 -4.59
C TYR A 59 20.55 -4.84 -4.09
N ASP A 60 19.45 -4.12 -3.94
CA ASP A 60 19.45 -2.76 -3.41
C ASP A 60 18.59 -2.67 -2.14
N LEU A 61 19.24 -2.38 -1.02
CA LEU A 61 18.59 -2.23 0.28
C LEU A 61 17.63 -1.03 0.32
N ASN A 62 17.96 0.08 -0.36
CA ASN A 62 17.08 1.25 -0.43
C ASN A 62 15.82 0.94 -1.23
N ARG A 63 15.96 0.18 -2.31
CA ARG A 63 14.83 -0.36 -3.07
C ARG A 63 13.96 -1.28 -2.21
N HIS A 64 14.57 -2.13 -1.40
CA HIS A 64 13.84 -3.02 -0.47
C HIS A 64 13.06 -2.22 0.60
N LEU A 65 13.67 -1.21 1.20
CA LEU A 65 13.01 -0.33 2.17
C LEU A 65 11.88 0.48 1.53
N GLY A 66 12.07 0.98 0.31
CA GLY A 66 11.03 1.66 -0.46
C GLY A 66 9.81 0.76 -0.72
N LEU A 67 10.04 -0.50 -1.11
CA LEU A 67 8.97 -1.49 -1.29
C LEU A 67 8.23 -1.79 0.02
N LEU A 68 8.93 -1.88 1.15
CA LEU A 68 8.32 -2.11 2.45
C LEU A 68 7.47 -0.92 2.93
N SER A 69 7.98 0.30 2.76
CA SER A 69 7.22 1.52 3.08
C SER A 69 5.96 1.62 2.24
N ALA A 70 6.06 1.33 0.93
CA ALA A 70 4.91 1.30 0.04
C ALA A 70 3.87 0.24 0.45
N TYR A 71 4.32 -0.97 0.77
CA TYR A 71 3.47 -2.05 1.25
C TYR A 71 2.72 -1.70 2.54
N LYS A 72 3.39 -1.06 3.50
CA LYS A 72 2.76 -0.58 4.73
C LYS A 72 1.72 0.51 4.45
N GLY A 73 2.00 1.43 3.53
CA GLY A 73 1.07 2.48 3.11
C GLY A 73 -0.22 1.93 2.50
N GLU A 74 -0.11 0.96 1.58
CA GLU A 74 -1.28 0.31 0.98
C GLU A 74 -2.08 -0.52 1.98
N LEU A 75 -1.42 -1.22 2.90
CA LEU A 75 -2.10 -1.94 3.98
C LEU A 75 -2.88 -1.02 4.90
N ALA A 76 -2.30 0.12 5.30
CA ALA A 76 -2.99 1.12 6.10
C ALA A 76 -4.19 1.72 5.35
N GLY A 77 -4.05 1.94 4.04
CA GLY A 77 -5.14 2.38 3.16
C GLY A 77 -6.28 1.38 3.07
N LEU A 78 -5.97 0.08 2.89
CA LEU A 78 -6.97 -0.99 2.90
C LEU A 78 -7.66 -1.13 4.24
N ASN A 79 -6.91 -1.17 5.35
CA ASN A 79 -7.51 -1.22 6.69
C ASN A 79 -8.42 -0.01 6.93
N ARG A 80 -8.06 1.18 6.45
CA ARG A 80 -8.93 2.36 6.54
C ARG A 80 -10.20 2.23 5.68
N LEU A 81 -10.13 1.60 4.52
CA LEU A 81 -11.30 1.35 3.68
C LEU A 81 -12.20 0.27 4.30
N GLU A 82 -11.63 -0.81 4.83
CA GLU A 82 -12.36 -1.89 5.49
C GLU A 82 -12.92 -1.46 6.85
N ALA A 83 -12.23 -0.57 7.58
CA ALA A 83 -12.72 0.05 8.81
C ALA A 83 -13.73 1.18 8.57
N GLN A 84 -13.92 1.61 7.32
CA GLN A 84 -15.04 2.45 6.91
C GLN A 84 -16.07 1.60 6.15
N PRO A 85 -16.72 0.59 6.78
CA PRO A 85 -18.00 0.18 6.26
C PRO A 85 -18.93 1.37 6.51
N ASN A 86 -19.42 1.99 5.44
CA ASN A 86 -20.63 2.79 5.43
C ASN A 86 -20.93 3.70 6.67
N CYS A 87 -20.20 4.81 6.85
CA CYS A 87 -20.81 5.96 7.54
C CYS A 87 -21.87 6.66 6.65
N THR A 88 -22.69 5.89 5.94
CA THR A 88 -24.00 6.37 5.49
C THR A 88 -24.90 6.44 6.71
N ARG A 89 -24.86 7.59 7.36
CA ARG A 89 -25.97 8.24 8.07
C ARG A 89 -27.34 7.67 7.67
N ARG A 90 -27.99 6.92 8.56
CA ARG A 90 -29.44 6.60 8.56
C ARG A 90 -29.81 6.14 9.98
N GLY A 91 -30.76 6.68 10.72
CA GLY A 91 -31.29 8.04 10.93
C GLY A 91 -31.15 8.33 12.45
N SER A 92 -31.20 9.57 12.94
CA SER A 92 -32.41 10.17 13.52
C SER A 92 -33.37 9.18 14.20
N ASP A 93 -33.01 8.68 15.39
CA ASP A 93 -33.94 8.15 16.39
C ASP A 93 -33.45 8.61 17.78
N PHE A 94 -33.68 9.89 18.08
CA PHE A 94 -33.66 10.41 19.45
C PHE A 94 -35.11 10.81 19.78
N ASP A 95 -35.97 9.80 19.89
CA ASP A 95 -37.26 9.93 20.56
C ASP A 95 -37.03 9.80 22.07
N CYS A 96 -37.03 10.93 22.77
CA CYS A 96 -37.35 11.01 24.19
C CYS A 96 -38.59 11.90 24.33
N GLY A 97 -39.75 11.26 24.30
CA GLY A 97 -41.00 11.78 24.88
C GLY A 97 -41.13 11.33 26.33
#